data_AF-A0A9D1SWR7-F1
#
_entry.id   AF-A0A9D1SWR7-F1
#
_cell.length_a   1.000
_cell.length_b   1.000
_cell.length_c   1.000
_cell.angle_alpha   90.00
_cell.angle_beta   90.00
_cell.angle_gamma   90.00
#
_symmetry.space_group_name_H-M   'P 1'
#
loop_
_entity.id
_entity.type
_entity.pdbx_description
1 polymer ?
#
loop_
_entity_poly.entity_id
_entity_poly.type
_entity_poly.pdbx_seq_one_letter_code
_entity_poly.pdbx_strand_id
1 'polypeptide(L)'
;MNKDERRGKIRIAGDLFDIADRLSEIDSRYEVWYDPALGSYGIYADGALQVAVPFARLDARTVELVRRTRIERTDRIVGEIDAANARAERIAKRALAERLRAAGEESVCL
;
A
#
# COMPACT_ATOMS: atom_id res chain seq x y z
N MET A 1 9.86 11.88 4.62
CA MET A 1 9.39 12.96 5.50
C MET A 1 10.43 14.05 5.43
N ASN A 2 10.07 15.20 4.88
CA ASN A 2 11.01 16.30 4.69
C ASN A 2 11.38 16.94 6.04
N LYS A 3 12.54 17.61 6.09
CA LYS A 3 13.01 18.30 7.31
C LYS A 3 11.99 19.29 7.87
N ASP A 4 11.18 19.91 7.00
CA ASP A 4 10.12 20.86 7.37
C ASP A 4 8.92 20.20 8.06
N GLU A 5 8.55 18.97 7.69
CA GLU A 5 7.41 18.25 8.29
C GLU A 5 7.69 17.74 9.70
N ARG A 6 8.97 17.64 10.09
CA ARG A 6 9.39 17.29 11.45
C ARG A 6 9.16 18.43 12.45
N ARG A 7 9.04 19.66 11.97
CA ARG A 7 9.04 20.85 12.81
C ARG A 7 7.71 20.93 13.58
N GLY A 8 7.74 20.48 14.83
CA GLY A 8 6.59 20.53 15.75
C GLY A 8 5.90 19.18 16.00
N LYS A 9 6.28 18.10 15.29
CA LYS A 9 5.79 16.75 15.58
C LYS A 9 6.68 16.08 16.62
N ILE A 10 6.07 15.35 17.54
CA ILE A 10 6.76 14.64 18.62
C ILE A 10 6.84 13.17 18.25
N ARG A 11 8.05 12.62 18.15
CA ARG A 11 8.23 11.17 17.93
C ARG A 11 7.84 10.43 19.19
N ILE A 12 6.97 9.44 19.06
CA ILE A 12 6.59 8.53 20.15
C ILE A 12 7.36 7.23 19.95
N ALA A 13 8.40 7.03 20.79
CA ALA A 13 9.20 5.81 20.77
C ALA A 13 8.68 4.75 21.77
N GLY A 14 7.89 5.16 22.76
CA GLY A 14 7.27 4.27 23.73
C GLY A 14 6.01 4.91 24.29
N ASP A 15 4.98 4.10 24.51
CA ASP A 15 3.67 4.51 25.01
C ASP A 15 3.19 3.56 26.11
N LEU A 16 2.10 3.93 26.79
CA LEU A 16 1.59 3.21 27.95
C LEU A 16 1.18 1.75 27.66
N PHE A 17 0.84 1.45 26.41
CA PHE A 17 0.34 0.13 25.98
C PHE A 17 1.27 -0.56 24.97
N ASP A 18 2.52 -0.09 24.86
CA ASP A 18 3.53 -0.58 23.93
C ASP A 18 3.03 -0.69 22.48
N ILE A 19 2.13 0.21 22.08
CA ILE A 19 1.57 0.24 20.72
C ILE A 19 2.66 0.55 19.69
N ALA A 20 3.57 1.47 19.99
CA ALA A 20 4.71 1.79 19.13
C ALA A 20 5.57 0.54 18.87
N ASP A 21 5.87 -0.23 19.92
CA ASP A 21 6.64 -1.47 19.81
C ASP A 21 5.87 -2.54 19.03
N ARG A 22 4.58 -2.74 19.33
CA ARG A 22 3.72 -3.68 18.59
C ARG A 22 3.55 -3.31 17.12
N LEU A 23 3.62 -2.02 16.77
CA LEU A 23 3.65 -1.58 15.38
C LEU A 23 4.99 -1.91 14.74
N SER A 24 6.11 -1.74 15.46
CA SER A 24 7.44 -2.12 14.98
C SER A 24 7.57 -3.63 14.75
N GLU A 25 6.87 -4.48 15.51
CA GLU A 25 6.78 -5.92 15.28
C GLU A 25 6.08 -6.29 13.97
N ILE A 26 5.15 -5.45 13.51
CA ILE A 26 4.44 -5.65 12.23
C ILE A 26 5.32 -5.24 11.04
N ASP A 27 6.02 -4.10 11.17
CA ASP A 27 7.01 -3.63 10.22
C ASP A 27 8.00 -2.70 10.96
N SER A 28 9.28 -3.05 10.92
CA SER A 28 10.34 -2.32 11.65
C SER A 28 10.53 -0.88 11.15
N ARG A 29 9.97 -0.53 9.99
CA ARG A 29 10.03 0.81 9.40
C ARG A 29 8.94 1.73 9.94
N TYR A 30 7.99 1.21 10.72
CA TYR A 30 6.92 2.02 11.29
C TYR A 30 7.40 2.93 12.41
N GLU A 31 7.13 4.22 12.25
CA GLU A 31 7.40 5.26 13.22
C GLU A 31 6.10 5.98 13.60
N VAL A 32 5.87 6.10 14.91
CA VAL A 32 4.71 6.82 15.44
C VAL A 32 5.09 8.26 15.75
N TRP A 33 4.29 9.19 15.26
CA TRP A 33 4.48 10.62 15.44
C TRP A 33 3.18 11.25 15.93
N TYR A 34 3.28 12.08 16.97
CA TYR A 34 2.17 12.88 17.48
C TYR A 34 2.23 14.30 16.92
N ASP A 35 1.10 14.76 16.39
CA ASP A 35 0.93 16.13 15.94
C ASP A 35 0.16 16.94 17.00
N PRO A 36 0.82 17.85 17.74
CA PRO A 36 0.16 18.66 18.75
C PRO A 36 -0.78 19.72 18.16
N ALA A 37 -0.64 20.11 16.90
CA ALA A 37 -1.54 21.07 16.26
C ALA A 37 -2.89 20.43 15.90
N LEU A 38 -2.87 19.15 15.51
CA LEU A 38 -4.07 18.38 15.17
C LEU A 38 -4.59 17.52 16.33
N GLY A 39 -3.79 17.32 17.38
CA GLY A 39 -4.12 16.41 18.49
C GLY A 39 -4.23 14.95 18.06
N SER A 40 -3.54 14.56 16.99
CA SER A 40 -3.69 13.26 16.34
C SER A 40 -2.35 12.55 16.16
N TYR A 41 -2.42 11.22 16.04
CA TYR A 41 -1.25 10.37 15.80
C TYR A 41 -1.15 10.02 14.31
N GLY A 42 0.06 10.04 13.79
CA GLY A 42 0.38 9.60 12.43
C GLY A 42 1.41 8.48 12.48
N ILE A 43 1.19 7.46 11.65
CA ILE A 43 2.11 6.34 11.46
C ILE A 43 2.80 6.53 10.12
N TYR A 44 4.12 6.59 10.16
CA TYR A 44 4.97 6.82 8.99
C TYR A 44 5.81 5.57 8.73
N ALA A 45 6.09 5.30 7.46
CA ALA A 45 7.05 4.29 7.04
C ALA A 45 7.99 4.90 6.01
N ASP A 46 9.30 4.81 6.22
CA ASP A 46 10.33 5.41 5.34
C ASP A 46 10.07 6.91 5.09
N GLY A 47 9.43 7.57 6.06
CA GLY A 47 9.04 8.97 5.99
C GLY A 47 7.81 9.29 5.12
N ALA A 48 7.06 8.32 4.63
CA ALA A 48 5.73 8.54 4.03
C ALA A 48 4.63 8.23 5.05
N LEU A 49 3.58 9.06 5.11
CA LEU A 49 2.42 8.81 5.97
C LEU A 49 1.67 7.58 5.46
N GLN A 50 1.60 6.54 6.28
CA GLN A 50 0.86 5.32 5.95
C GLN A 50 -0.58 5.39 6.45
N VAL A 51 -0.75 5.80 7.71
CA VAL A 51 -2.05 5.85 8.40
C VAL A 51 -2.10 7.10 9.26
N ALA A 52 -3.16 7.90 9.10
CA ALA A 52 -3.55 8.90 10.08
C ALA A 52 -4.52 8.22 11.07
N VAL A 53 -4.18 8.25 12.35
CA VAL A 53 -4.98 7.60 13.39
C VAL A 53 -6.15 8.52 13.74
N PRO A 54 -7.41 8.09 13.55
CA PRO A 54 -8.59 8.92 13.80
C PRO A 54 -8.96 8.98 15.30
N PHE A 55 -8.10 8.45 16.17
CA PHE A 55 -8.34 8.35 17.60
C PHE A 55 -7.45 9.32 18.37
N ALA A 56 -7.99 9.91 19.44
CA ALA A 56 -7.25 10.82 20.31
C ALA A 56 -6.17 10.12 21.16
N ARG A 57 -6.13 8.77 21.17
CA ARG A 57 -5.19 7.97 21.94
C ARG A 57 -4.69 6.78 21.13
N LEU A 58 -3.43 6.43 21.32
CA LEU A 58 -2.85 5.17 20.86
C LEU A 58 -3.39 4.03 21.72
N ASP A 59 -4.12 3.12 21.10
CA ASP A 59 -4.67 1.92 21.72
C ASP A 59 -4.66 0.74 20.72
N ALA A 60 -5.14 -0.42 21.16
CA ALA A 60 -5.16 -1.64 20.34
C ALA A 60 -5.89 -1.48 18.99
N ARG A 61 -6.85 -0.56 18.88
CA ARG A 61 -7.58 -0.29 17.63
C ARG A 61 -6.65 0.30 16.57
N THR A 62 -5.58 0.96 16.98
CA THR A 62 -4.56 1.48 16.07
C THR A 62 -3.80 0.34 15.38
N VAL A 63 -3.42 -0.68 16.15
CA VAL A 63 -2.75 -1.88 15.62
C VAL A 63 -3.67 -2.63 14.65
N GLU A 64 -4.94 -2.78 15.01
CA GLU A 64 -5.94 -3.41 14.15
C GLU A 64 -6.17 -2.62 12.85
N LEU A 65 -6.27 -1.30 12.94
CA LEU A 65 -6.42 -0.41 11.78
C LEU A 65 -5.25 -0.53 10.81
N VAL A 66 -4.02 -0.61 11.32
CA VAL A 66 -2.81 -0.77 10.49
C VAL A 66 -2.81 -2.13 9.80
N ARG A 67 -3.13 -3.20 10.51
CA ARG A 67 -3.22 -4.55 9.93
C ARG A 67 -4.28 -4.60 8.83
N ARG A 68 -5.46 -4.03 9.08
CA ARG A 68 -6.56 -3.99 8.11
C ARG A 68 -6.18 -3.21 6.85
N THR A 69 -5.66 -1.99 7.01
CA THR A 69 -5.24 -1.14 5.88
C THR A 69 -4.16 -1.81 5.02
N ARG A 70 -3.26 -2.57 5.66
CA ARG A 70 -2.20 -3.31 4.95
C ARG A 70 -2.78 -4.44 4.10
N ILE A 71 -3.68 -5.26 4.67
CA ILE A 71 -4.35 -6.36 3.95
C ILE A 71 -5.16 -5.82 2.77
N GLU A 72 -6.03 -4.84 3.01
CA GLU A 72 -6.88 -4.24 1.96
C GLU A 72 -6.05 -3.64 0.82
N ARG A 73 -4.91 -3.00 1.12
CA ARG A 73 -3.99 -2.49 0.10
C ARG A 73 -3.32 -3.61 -0.69
N THR A 74 -2.88 -4.68 -0.03
CA THR A 74 -2.26 -5.83 -0.69
C THR A 74 -3.23 -6.50 -1.65
N ASP A 75 -4.46 -6.78 -1.20
CA ASP A 75 -5.49 -7.40 -2.04
C ASP A 75 -5.83 -6.56 -3.26
N ARG A 76 -5.91 -5.22 -3.07
CA ARG A 76 -6.13 -4.29 -4.19
C ARG A 76 -5.00 -4.37 -5.22
N ILE A 77 -3.74 -4.37 -4.79
CA ILE A 77 -2.57 -4.44 -5.68
C ILE A 77 -2.56 -5.76 -6.45
N VAL A 78 -2.84 -6.88 -5.77
CA VAL A 78 -2.93 -8.20 -6.41
C VAL A 78 -4.02 -8.19 -7.48
N GLY A 79 -5.21 -7.65 -7.17
CA GLY A 79 -6.30 -7.52 -8.14
C GLY A 79 -5.94 -6.65 -9.35
N GLU A 80 -5.20 -5.56 -9.15
CA GLU A 80 -4.71 -4.71 -10.26
C GLU A 80 -3.73 -5.46 -11.17
N ILE A 81 -2.82 -6.25 -10.59
CA ILE A 81 -1.86 -7.10 -11.32
C ILE A 81 -2.61 -8.14 -12.14
N ASP A 82 -3.55 -8.87 -11.54
CA ASP A 82 -4.34 -9.89 -12.23
C ASP A 82 -5.16 -9.30 -13.38
N ALA A 83 -5.75 -8.13 -13.17
CA ALA A 83 -6.48 -7.42 -14.22
C ALA A 83 -5.55 -6.99 -15.37
N ALA A 84 -4.31 -6.57 -15.06
CA ALA A 84 -3.30 -6.24 -16.06
C ALA A 84 -2.85 -7.48 -16.85
N ASN A 85 -2.60 -8.60 -16.19
CA ASN A 85 -2.25 -9.88 -16.82
C ASN A 85 -3.37 -10.38 -17.74
N ALA A 86 -4.63 -10.32 -17.29
CA ALA A 86 -5.78 -10.71 -18.10
C ALA A 86 -5.99 -9.80 -19.32
N ARG A 87 -5.59 -8.52 -19.26
CA ARG A 87 -5.58 -7.62 -20.42
C ARG A 87 -4.45 -8.00 -21.39
N ALA A 88 -3.25 -8.21 -20.89
CA ALA A 88 -2.09 -8.59 -21.70
C ALA A 88 -2.33 -9.91 -22.44
N GLU A 89 -2.90 -10.91 -21.76
CA GLU A 89 -3.21 -12.20 -22.36
C GLU A 89 -4.26 -12.08 -23.48
N ARG A 90 -5.30 -11.26 -23.29
CA ARG A 90 -6.30 -10.99 -24.34
C ARG A 90 -5.70 -10.31 -25.57
N ILE A 91 -4.81 -9.35 -25.37
CA ILE A 91 -4.10 -8.68 -26.47
C ILE A 91 -3.23 -9.69 -27.21
N ALA A 92 -2.44 -10.49 -26.48
CA ALA A 92 -1.58 -11.51 -27.06
C ALA A 92 -2.38 -12.56 -27.87
N LYS A 93 -3.50 -13.05 -27.33
CA LYS A 93 -4.39 -14.00 -28.02
C LYS A 93 -4.97 -13.39 -29.31
N ARG A 94 -5.39 -12.12 -29.28
CA ARG A 94 -5.90 -11.42 -30.47
C ARG A 94 -4.80 -11.26 -31.53
N ALA A 95 -3.62 -10.80 -31.13
CA ALA A 95 -2.49 -10.64 -32.03
C ALA A 95 -2.04 -11.97 -32.65
N LEU A 96 -2.07 -13.07 -31.88
CA LEU A 96 -1.80 -14.41 -32.40
C LEU A 96 -2.87 -14.86 -33.39
N ALA A 97 -4.15 -14.67 -33.07
CA ALA A 97 -5.25 -15.03 -33.96
C ALA A 97 -5.20 -14.26 -35.29
N GLU A 98 -4.85 -12.98 -35.25
CA GLU A 98 -4.67 -12.14 -36.43
C GLU A 98 -3.50 -12.61 -37.30
N ARG A 99 -2.36 -12.94 -36.69
CA ARG A 99 -1.20 -13.53 -37.39
C ARG A 99 -1.53 -14.88 -38.04
N LEU A 100 -2.27 -15.74 -37.35
CA LEU A 100 -2.71 -17.03 -37.90
C LEU A 100 -3.66 -16.87 -39.08
N ARG A 101 -4.57 -15.88 -39.03
CA ARG A 101 -5.45 -15.56 -40.17
C ARG A 101 -4.67 -15.08 -41.37
N ALA A 102 -3.75 -14.14 -41.18
CA ALA A 102 -2.90 -13.63 -42.26
C ALA A 102 -2.06 -14.75 -42.91
N ALA A 103 -1.46 -15.64 -42.12
CA ALA A 103 -0.70 -16.78 -42.64
C ALA A 103 -1.58 -17.84 -43.36
N GLY A 104 -2.86 -17.97 -42.94
CA GLY A 104 -3.83 -18.84 -43.61
C GLY A 104 -4.28 -18.30 -44.97
N GLU A 105 -4.41 -16.98 -45.11
CA GLU A 105 -4.77 -16.34 -46.38
C GLU A 105 -3.64 -16.39 -47.41
N GLU A 106 -2.38 -16.31 -46.99
CA GLU A 106 -1.22 -16.50 -47.90
C GLU A 106 -1.11 -17.93 -48.46
N SER A 107 -1.58 -18.94 -47.73
CA SER A 107 -1.51 -20.35 -48.19
C SER A 107 -2.61 -20.74 -49.19
N VAL A 108 -3.68 -19.94 -49.31
CA VAL A 108 -4.82 -20.20 -50.22
C VAL A 108 -4.61 -19.62 -51.62
N CYS A 109 -3.58 -18.78 -51.81
CA CYS A 109 -3.26 -18.12 -53.08
C CYS A 109 -2.18 -18.82 -53.94
N LEU A 110 -1.86 -20.09 -53.70
CA LEU A 110 -1.01 -20.93 -54.56
C LEU A 110 -1.83 -22.05 -55.22
#